data_AF-A0A2D5R7H2-F1
#
_entry.id   AF-A0A2D5R7H2-F1
#
_cell.length_a   1.000
_cell.length_b   1.000
_cell.length_c   1.000
_cell.angle_alpha   90.00
_cell.angle_beta   90.00
_cell.angle_gamma   90.00
#
_symmetry.space_group_name_H-M   'P 1'
#
loop_
_entity.id
_entity.type
_entity.pdbx_description
1 polymer ?
#
loop_
_entity_poly.entity_id
_entity_poly.type
_entity_poly.pdbx_seq_one_letter_code
_entity_poly.pdbx_strand_id
1 'polypeptide(L)' 'MIKNLLLSAAFGLGVFAVLDFASSIPDVHMSYASNSCVEVLNYPSVLFGTTNFSCENMPTKFNHVWVQ' A
#
# COMPACT_ATOMS: atom_id res chain seq x y z
N MET A 1 29.86 -11.88 17.87
CA MET A 1 29.37 -12.07 16.49
C MET A 1 27.84 -12.19 16.41
N ILE A 2 27.20 -13.02 17.25
CA ILE A 2 25.73 -13.20 17.24
C ILE A 2 24.91 -11.90 17.44
N LYS A 3 25.37 -10.99 18.31
CA LYS A 3 24.67 -9.70 18.54
C LYS A 3 24.55 -8.86 17.26
N ASN A 4 25.62 -8.79 16.47
CA ASN A 4 25.63 -7.99 15.24
C ASN A 4 24.75 -8.64 14.16
N LEU A 5 24.73 -9.99 14.11
CA LEU A 5 23.85 -10.73 13.21
C LEU A 5 22.36 -10.49 13.53
N LEU A 6 22.00 -10.54 14.82
CA LEU A 6 20.63 -10.25 15.25
C LEU A 6 20.23 -8.81 14.94
N LEU A 7 21.15 -7.85 15.14
CA LEU A 7 20.90 -6.45 14.82
C LEU A 7 20.68 -6.24 13.32
N SER A 8 21.52 -6.85 12.46
CA SER A 8 21.36 -6.77 11.01
C SER A 8 20.07 -7.45 10.53
N ALA A 9 19.69 -8.58 11.13
CA ALA A 9 18.44 -9.26 10.78
C ALA A 9 17.22 -8.42 11.18
N ALA A 10 17.21 -7.85 12.38
CA ALA A 10 16.15 -6.96 12.83
C ALA A 10 16.02 -5.71 11.94
N PHE A 11 17.16 -5.12 11.54
CA PHE A 11 17.16 -4.01 10.60
C PHE A 11 16.61 -4.40 9.23
N GLY A 12 17.05 -5.54 8.69
CA GLY A 12 16.55 -6.05 7.41
C GLY A 12 15.04 -6.31 7.41
N LEU A 13 14.52 -6.94 8.46
CA LEU A 13 13.08 -7.15 8.63
C LEU A 13 12.33 -5.83 8.76
N GLY A 14 12.89 -4.86 9.48
CA GLY A 14 12.30 -3.51 9.61
C GLY A 14 12.20 -2.80 8.27
N VAL A 15 13.27 -2.78 7.47
CA VAL A 15 13.28 -2.18 6.13
C VAL A 15 12.29 -2.90 5.21
N PHE A 16 12.29 -4.23 5.23
CA PHE A 16 11.36 -5.02 4.43
C PHE A 16 9.90 -4.71 4.78
N ALA A 17 9.55 -4.64 6.07
CA ALA A 17 8.18 -4.34 6.50
C ALA A 17 7.71 -2.94 6.06
N VAL A 18 8.60 -1.95 6.13
CA VAL A 18 8.29 -0.59 5.65
C VAL A 18 8.05 -0.55 4.15
N LEU A 19 8.89 -1.24 3.37
CA LEU A 19 8.76 -1.30 1.91
C LEU A 19 7.49 -2.06 1.49
N ASP A 20 7.23 -3.21 2.11
CA ASP A 20 6.04 -4.02 1.87
C ASP A 20 4.76 -3.21 2.11
N PHE A 21 4.66 -2.52 3.26
CA PHE A 21 3.54 -1.64 3.56
C PHE A 21 3.41 -0.47 2.59
N ALA A 22 4.52 0.17 2.21
CA ALA A 22 4.50 1.28 1.28
C ALA A 22 4.03 0.85 -0.12
N SER A 23 4.43 -0.34 -0.58
CA SER A 23 4.03 -0.89 -1.87
C SER A 23 2.59 -1.41 -1.90
N SER A 24 1.97 -1.65 -0.75
CA SER A 24 0.59 -2.11 -0.66
C SER A 24 -0.44 -0.98 -0.53
N ILE A 25 -0.02 0.30 -0.60
CA ILE A 25 -0.94 1.44 -0.57
C ILE A 25 -1.75 1.44 -1.87
N PRO A 26 -3.08 1.34 -1.83
CA PRO A 26 -3.91 1.25 -3.02
C PRO A 26 -3.94 2.58 -3.79
N ASP A 27 -4.28 2.49 -5.08
CA ASP A 27 -4.53 3.65 -5.92
C ASP A 27 -6.04 3.85 -6.07
N VAL A 28 -6.51 5.08 -5.89
CA VAL A 28 -7.90 5.46 -6.19
C VAL A 28 -7.89 6.29 -7.45
N HIS A 29 -8.51 5.75 -8.50
CA HIS A 29 -8.64 6.39 -9.79
C HIS A 29 -9.86 7.31 -9.78
N MET A 30 -9.64 8.60 -10.01
CA MET A 30 -10.65 9.65 -9.99
C MET A 30 -10.81 10.26 -11.38
N SER A 31 -12.04 10.38 -11.88
CA SER A 31 -12.29 11.01 -13.18
C SER A 31 -12.03 12.52 -13.11
N TYR A 32 -11.27 13.05 -14.07
CA TYR A 32 -11.10 14.51 -14.22
C TYR A 32 -12.42 15.21 -14.58
N ALA A 33 -13.38 14.51 -15.20
CA ALA A 33 -14.63 15.12 -15.69
C ALA A 33 -15.69 15.26 -14.59
N SER A 34 -15.89 14.22 -13.78
CA SER A 34 -16.92 14.18 -12.74
C SER A 34 -16.37 14.35 -11.32
N ASN A 35 -15.05 14.31 -11.15
CA ASN A 35 -14.39 14.31 -9.84
C ASN A 35 -14.91 13.17 -8.92
N SER A 36 -15.21 12.02 -9.51
CA SER A 36 -15.72 10.83 -8.81
C SER A 36 -14.78 9.65 -8.96
N CYS A 37 -14.80 8.74 -7.99
CA CYS A 37 -14.07 7.47 -8.06
C CYS A 37 -14.59 6.63 -9.22
N VAL A 38 -13.67 6.10 -10.02
CA VAL A 38 -13.92 5.22 -11.16
C VAL A 38 -13.54 3.79 -10.80
N GLU A 39 -12.40 3.63 -10.14
CA GLU A 39 -11.83 2.33 -9.80
C GLU A 39 -10.88 2.45 -8.59
N VAL A 40 -10.70 1.36 -7.86
CA VAL A 40 -9.67 1.24 -6.83
C VAL A 40 -8.78 0.04 -7.15
N LEU A 41 -7.48 0.30 -7.35
CA LEU A 41 -6.48 -0.74 -7.54
C LEU A 41 -5.90 -1.13 -6.19
N ASN A 42 -6.12 -2.38 -5.80
CA ASN A 42 -5.59 -2.93 -4.55
C ASN A 42 -4.30 -3.69 -4.81
N TYR A 43 -3.32 -3.51 -3.94
CA TYR A 43 -2.04 -4.21 -4.01
C TYR A 43 -1.86 -5.10 -2.78
N PRO A 44 -1.52 -6.39 -2.97
CA PRO A 44 -1.30 -7.30 -1.86
C PRO A 44 0.01 -6.96 -1.14
N SER A 45 -0.01 -7.09 0.19
CA SER A 45 1.19 -7.08 1.03
C SER A 45 1.53 -8.50 1.48
N VAL A 46 2.83 -8.75 1.66
CA VAL A 46 3.35 -10.02 2.18
C VAL A 46 3.10 -10.15 3.68
N LEU A 47 3.21 -9.08 4.46
CA LEU A 47 3.11 -9.11 5.92
C LEU A 47 1.74 -8.71 6.48
N PHE A 48 0.98 -7.90 5.76
CA PHE A 48 -0.24 -7.24 6.23
C PHE A 48 -1.50 -7.70 5.47
N GLY A 49 -1.34 -8.61 4.50
CA GLY A 49 -2.45 -9.19 3.73
C GLY A 49 -2.88 -8.31 2.56
N THR A 50 -4.08 -8.56 2.04
CA THR A 50 -4.65 -7.82 0.91
C THR A 50 -5.95 -7.16 1.34
N THR A 51 -6.07 -5.85 1.09
CA THR A 51 -7.33 -5.13 1.28
C THR A 51 -8.21 -5.26 0.05
N ASN A 52 -9.53 -5.23 0.24
CA ASN A 52 -10.51 -5.27 -0.84
C ASN A 52 -11.31 -3.97 -0.85
N PHE A 53 -10.63 -2.88 -1.23
CA PHE A 53 -11.26 -1.58 -1.38
C PHE A 53 -11.89 -1.41 -2.77
N SER A 54 -12.92 -0.59 -2.83
CA SER A 54 -13.72 -0.21 -3.98
C SER A 54 -14.19 1.23 -3.79
N CYS A 55 -14.88 1.79 -4.79
CA CYS A 55 -15.41 3.15 -4.70
C CYS A 55 -16.50 3.29 -3.61
N GLU A 56 -17.13 2.19 -3.20
CA GLU A 56 -18.15 2.17 -2.15
C GLU A 56 -17.57 2.05 -0.73
N ASN A 57 -16.33 1.57 -0.58
CA ASN A 57 -15.69 1.38 0.72
C ASN A 57 -14.27 1.98 0.76
N MET A 58 -14.13 3.24 0.39
CA MET A 58 -12.82 3.87 0.16
C MET A 58 -11.78 3.65 1.29
N PRO A 59 -10.50 3.48 0.94
CA PRO A 59 -9.42 3.41 1.90
C PRO A 59 -9.21 4.74 2.62
N THR A 60 -8.69 4.68 3.85
CA THR A 60 -8.30 5.89 4.61
C THR A 60 -6.97 6.49 4.13
N LYS A 61 -6.13 5.70 3.45
CA LYS A 61 -4.86 6.10 2.84
C LYS A 61 -4.71 5.47 1.47
N PHE A 62 -4.46 6.29 0.45
CA PHE A 62 -4.32 5.86 -0.94
C PHE A 62 -3.51 6.88 -1.74
N ASN A 63 -3.01 6.45 -2.91
CA ASN A 63 -2.51 7.40 -3.91
C ASN A 63 -3.70 7.87 -4.75
N HIS A 64 -3.85 9.19 -4.85
CA HIS A 64 -4.87 9.78 -5.72
C HIS A 64 -4.32 9.82 -7.15
N VAL A 65 -4.91 9.03 -8.03
CA VAL A 65 -4.54 8.97 -9.45
C VAL A 65 -5.70 9.51 -10.25
N TRP A 66 -5.42 10.45 -11.13
CA TRP A 66 -6.46 11.00 -11.96
C TRP A 66 -6.50 10.34 -13.34
N VAL A 67 -7.70 10.05 -13.82
CA VAL A 67 -7.96 9.33 -15.08
C VAL A 67 -9.06 10.03 -15.89
N GLN A 68 -9.08 9.78 -17.19
CA GLN A 68 -10.03 10.37 -18.13
C GLN A 68 -11.49 10.06 -17.75
#